data_AF-A0ABD3PNJ5-F1
#
_entry.id   AF-A0ABD3PNJ5-F1
#
_cell.length_a   1.000
_cell.length_b   1.000
_cell.length_c   1.000
_cell.angle_alpha   90.00
_cell.angle_beta   90.00
_cell.angle_gamma   90.00
#
_symmetry.space_group_name_H-M   'P 1'
#
loop_
_entity.id
_entity.type
_entity.pdbx_description
1 polymer ?
#
loop_
_entity_poly.entity_id
_entity_poly.type
_entity_poly.pdbx_seq_one_letter_code
_entity_poly.pdbx_strand_id
1 'polypeptide(L)'
;MASSQSWSEEWKSIGLGARLSEPGSQMTNLLFVQMGFGVDQHGNDGEKHGGTGQGATKAAVRAVRNAIEFNSIPGIVEAVPGGRDEMLISLKLGVPVKRGSNDDVMDVKLEEVAKVFPYGRLLPIEVVVGGLSFHTGRIVRELGDVDDMAVCVASCVSIGYDSGKRSEGGSGTLHKLYDTNDCV
;
A
#
# COMPACT_ATOMS: atom_id res chain seq x y z
N MET A 1 -20.48 7.04 -19.10
CA MET A 1 -20.24 5.81 -18.32
C MET A 1 -18.79 5.42 -18.50
N ALA A 2 -17.90 6.02 -17.71
CA ALA A 2 -16.44 5.89 -17.87
C ALA A 2 -15.90 4.77 -16.98
N SER A 3 -14.90 4.08 -17.53
CA SER A 3 -14.34 2.78 -17.16
C SER A 3 -13.96 2.60 -15.70
N SER A 4 -14.12 1.37 -15.20
CA SER A 4 -13.43 0.82 -14.02
C SER A 4 -11.93 1.09 -14.14
N GLN A 5 -11.45 2.12 -13.43
CA GLN A 5 -10.07 2.60 -13.55
C GLN A 5 -9.11 1.56 -12.98
N SER A 6 -8.42 0.83 -13.86
CA SER A 6 -7.14 0.19 -13.51
C SER A 6 -6.03 1.24 -13.57
N TRP A 7 -5.09 1.16 -12.63
CA TRP A 7 -4.24 2.29 -12.28
C TRP A 7 -2.96 2.43 -13.13
N SER A 8 -2.56 1.43 -13.91
CA SER A 8 -1.36 1.48 -14.76
C SER A 8 -1.65 1.23 -16.25
N GLU A 9 -1.02 2.00 -17.15
CA GLU A 9 -1.10 1.81 -18.60
C GLU A 9 -0.28 0.62 -19.10
N GLU A 10 0.86 0.34 -18.48
CA GLU A 10 1.73 -0.81 -18.80
C GLU A 10 1.00 -2.13 -18.55
N TRP A 11 0.41 -2.31 -17.37
CA TRP A 11 -0.40 -3.49 -17.07
C TRP A 11 -1.61 -3.58 -18.00
N LYS A 12 -2.30 -2.46 -18.28
CA LYS A 12 -3.45 -2.44 -19.21
C LYS A 12 -3.09 -2.97 -20.60
N SER A 13 -1.91 -2.59 -21.11
CA SER A 13 -1.46 -3.00 -22.46
C SER A 13 -1.35 -4.53 -22.63
N ILE A 14 -1.19 -5.25 -21.52
CA ILE A 14 -1.11 -6.71 -21.45
C ILE A 14 -2.29 -7.36 -20.69
N GLY A 15 -3.37 -6.61 -20.44
CA GLY A 15 -4.59 -7.12 -19.80
C GLY A 15 -4.53 -7.28 -18.27
N LEU A 16 -3.52 -6.72 -17.63
CA LEU A 16 -3.27 -6.75 -16.19
C LEU A 16 -3.64 -5.41 -15.51
N GLY A 17 -3.48 -5.36 -14.20
CA GLY A 17 -3.57 -4.17 -13.35
C GLY A 17 -4.70 -4.26 -12.35
N ALA A 18 -4.41 -3.92 -11.09
CA ALA A 18 -5.43 -3.88 -10.06
C ALA A 18 -6.54 -2.86 -10.40
N ARG A 19 -7.77 -3.22 -10.05
CA ARG A 19 -8.97 -2.39 -10.19
C ARG A 19 -9.37 -1.89 -8.81
N LEU A 20 -10.13 -0.81 -8.73
CA LEU A 20 -10.81 -0.48 -7.47
C LEU A 20 -11.84 -1.56 -7.13
N SER A 21 -11.97 -1.86 -5.84
CA SER A 21 -13.10 -2.64 -5.33
C SER A 21 -14.41 -1.87 -5.46
N GLU A 22 -15.54 -2.57 -5.40
CA GLU A 22 -16.85 -1.92 -5.35
C GLU A 22 -17.01 -1.15 -4.02
N PRO A 23 -17.79 -0.05 -4.00
CA PRO A 23 -18.12 0.64 -2.76
C PRO A 23 -18.76 -0.32 -1.74
N GLY A 24 -18.21 -0.38 -0.53
CA GLY A 24 -18.69 -1.28 0.53
C GLY A 24 -18.11 -2.70 0.49
N SER A 25 -17.23 -3.03 -0.47
CA SER A 25 -16.41 -4.23 -0.39
C SER A 25 -15.58 -4.25 0.91
N GLN A 26 -15.50 -5.41 1.54
CA GLN A 26 -14.76 -5.62 2.78
C GLN A 26 -14.07 -6.99 2.76
N MET A 27 -12.87 -7.06 3.35
CA MET A 27 -12.11 -8.30 3.44
C MET A 27 -12.50 -9.06 4.71
N THR A 28 -13.47 -9.97 4.61
CA THR A 28 -13.93 -10.76 5.78
C THR A 28 -13.03 -11.97 6.06
N ASN A 29 -12.36 -12.52 5.04
CA ASN A 29 -11.36 -13.57 5.21
C ASN A 29 -9.99 -13.07 4.75
N LEU A 30 -9.07 -12.90 5.72
CA LEU A 30 -7.67 -12.62 5.48
C LEU A 30 -6.92 -13.92 5.23
N LEU A 31 -6.17 -14.00 4.13
CA LEU A 31 -5.40 -15.19 3.76
C LEU A 31 -3.94 -15.06 4.20
N PHE A 32 -3.31 -13.92 3.93
CA PHE A 32 -1.95 -13.63 4.34
C PHE A 32 -1.68 -12.12 4.35
N VAL A 33 -0.61 -11.76 5.04
CA VAL A 33 -0.11 -10.40 5.15
C VAL A 33 1.33 -10.37 4.66
N GLN A 34 1.65 -9.39 3.83
CA GLN A 34 2.99 -9.12 3.35
C GLN A 34 3.42 -7.74 3.82
N MET A 35 4.63 -7.65 4.34
CA MET A 35 5.19 -6.40 4.85
C MET A 35 6.37 -6.00 3.98
N GLY A 36 6.56 -4.69 3.83
CA GLY A 36 7.69 -4.14 3.10
C GLY A 36 8.06 -2.77 3.62
N PHE A 37 9.25 -2.31 3.27
CA PHE A 37 9.67 -0.94 3.51
C PHE A 37 10.36 -0.38 2.27
N GLY A 38 10.33 0.93 2.13
CA GLY A 38 10.94 1.61 1.01
C GLY A 38 11.53 2.92 1.49
N VAL A 39 12.72 3.25 1.00
CA VAL A 39 13.46 4.44 1.40
C VAL A 39 13.68 5.32 0.19
N ASP A 40 13.50 6.63 0.35
CA ASP A 40 14.00 7.64 -0.56
C ASP A 40 15.04 8.51 0.16
N GLN A 41 16.28 8.48 -0.35
CA GLN A 41 17.44 9.13 0.27
C GLN A 41 17.62 10.59 -0.18
N HIS A 42 16.89 11.01 -1.21
CA HIS A 42 17.00 12.32 -1.84
C HIS A 42 15.95 13.31 -1.30
N GLY A 43 15.45 13.05 -0.10
CA GLY A 43 14.31 13.67 0.57
C GLY A 43 13.71 14.89 -0.10
N ASN A 44 12.47 14.75 -0.51
CA ASN A 44 11.57 15.89 -0.65
C ASN A 44 10.24 15.45 -0.10
N ASP A 45 9.88 15.98 1.08
CA ASP A 45 8.52 16.30 1.51
C ASP A 45 8.52 17.20 2.76
N GLY A 46 8.72 18.51 2.52
CA GLY A 46 8.65 19.56 3.54
C GLY A 46 8.95 20.93 2.94
N GLU A 47 7.98 21.56 2.27
CA GLU A 47 8.19 22.81 1.54
C GLU A 47 8.83 23.94 2.36
N LYS A 48 9.91 24.51 1.82
CA LYS A 48 10.04 25.98 1.72
C LYS A 48 10.26 26.49 0.30
N HIS A 49 10.63 25.64 -0.68
CA HIS A 49 10.81 26.02 -2.08
C HIS A 49 10.32 24.91 -3.05
N GLY A 50 9.01 24.80 -3.28
CA GLY A 50 8.41 24.19 -4.49
C GLY A 50 8.79 22.75 -4.87
N GLY A 51 9.34 21.96 -3.94
CA GLY A 51 9.70 20.57 -4.18
C GLY A 51 8.44 19.71 -4.30
N THR A 52 8.26 19.05 -5.44
CA THR A 52 7.13 18.16 -5.65
C THR A 52 7.26 16.96 -4.72
N GLY A 53 6.40 16.83 -3.70
CA GLY A 53 5.67 15.64 -3.23
C GLY A 53 6.18 14.20 -3.45
N GLN A 54 7.46 13.98 -3.74
CA GLN A 54 7.94 12.80 -4.47
C GLN A 54 8.74 11.84 -3.60
N GLY A 55 9.30 12.29 -2.48
CA GLY A 55 10.11 11.44 -1.60
C GLY A 55 9.28 10.34 -0.97
N ALA A 56 8.20 10.71 -0.28
CA ALA A 56 7.28 9.76 0.33
C ALA A 56 6.57 8.89 -0.72
N THR A 57 6.20 9.46 -1.88
CA THR A 57 5.62 8.69 -2.99
C THR A 57 6.58 7.61 -3.50
N LYS A 58 7.85 7.94 -3.77
CA LYS A 58 8.88 6.97 -4.22
C LYS A 58 9.14 5.91 -3.16
N ALA A 59 9.25 6.33 -1.90
CA ALA A 59 9.41 5.43 -0.76
C ALA A 59 8.22 4.46 -0.63
N ALA A 60 6.98 4.94 -0.76
CA ALA A 60 5.77 4.12 -0.71
C ALA A 60 5.71 3.10 -1.87
N VAL A 61 6.01 3.51 -3.10
CA VAL A 61 6.09 2.60 -4.26
C VAL A 61 7.14 1.51 -4.01
N ARG A 62 8.33 1.88 -3.50
CA ARG A 62 9.39 0.93 -3.13
C ARG A 62 8.94 -0.03 -2.02
N ALA A 63 8.22 0.47 -1.01
CA ALA A 63 7.72 -0.33 0.10
C ALA A 63 6.73 -1.40 -0.38
N VAL A 64 5.74 -1.00 -1.17
CA VAL A 64 4.74 -1.93 -1.71
C VAL A 64 5.37 -2.94 -2.65
N ARG A 65 6.30 -2.51 -3.51
CA ARG A 65 7.05 -3.43 -4.37
C ARG A 65 7.83 -4.44 -3.54
N ASN A 66 8.57 -3.98 -2.52
CA ASN A 66 9.31 -4.84 -1.61
C ASN A 66 8.42 -5.86 -0.90
N ALA A 67 7.20 -5.47 -0.51
CA ALA A 67 6.24 -6.37 0.13
C ALA A 67 5.82 -7.54 -0.79
N ILE A 68 5.61 -7.27 -2.09
CA ILE A 68 5.00 -8.26 -2.99
C ILE A 68 6.00 -9.00 -3.91
N GLU A 69 7.17 -8.43 -4.18
CA GLU A 69 8.09 -8.88 -5.26
C GLU A 69 8.68 -10.27 -5.03
N PHE A 70 8.90 -10.69 -3.79
CA PHE A 70 9.56 -11.96 -3.46
C PHE A 70 8.58 -13.08 -3.07
N ASN A 71 7.28 -12.87 -3.30
CA ASN A 71 6.24 -13.85 -2.96
C ASN A 71 5.64 -14.45 -4.22
N SER A 72 5.46 -15.78 -4.22
CA SER A 72 4.71 -16.50 -5.25
C SER A 72 3.61 -17.32 -4.60
N ILE A 73 2.36 -17.10 -5.02
CA ILE A 73 1.19 -17.64 -4.32
C ILE A 73 0.26 -18.31 -5.35
N PRO A 74 0.65 -19.47 -5.88
CA PRO A 74 -0.14 -20.15 -6.91
C PRO A 74 -1.52 -20.61 -6.38
N GLY A 75 -1.60 -21.01 -5.11
CA GLY A 75 -2.83 -21.54 -4.51
C GLY A 75 -3.96 -20.52 -4.31
N ILE A 76 -3.70 -19.22 -4.55
CA ILE A 76 -4.73 -18.17 -4.36
C ILE A 76 -5.93 -18.36 -5.28
N VAL A 77 -5.72 -18.90 -6.49
CA VAL A 77 -6.77 -19.09 -7.50
C VAL A 77 -7.83 -20.09 -7.01
N GLU A 78 -7.41 -21.10 -6.25
CA GLU A 78 -8.29 -22.12 -5.69
C GLU A 78 -8.89 -21.67 -4.35
N ALA A 79 -8.13 -20.90 -3.56
CA ALA A 79 -8.55 -20.45 -2.24
C ALA A 79 -9.59 -19.32 -2.26
N VAL A 80 -9.59 -18.47 -3.29
CA VAL A 80 -10.53 -17.34 -3.43
C VAL A 80 -11.74 -17.77 -4.25
N PRO A 81 -12.97 -17.69 -3.71
CA PRO A 81 -14.18 -17.86 -4.51
C PRO A 81 -14.25 -16.84 -5.64
N GLY A 82 -14.39 -17.29 -6.89
CA GLY A 82 -14.31 -16.42 -8.07
C GLY A 82 -12.89 -16.20 -8.60
N GLY A 83 -11.89 -16.81 -7.97
CA GLY A 83 -10.50 -16.82 -8.41
C GLY A 83 -9.77 -15.50 -8.17
N ARG A 84 -8.64 -15.34 -8.86
CA ARG A 84 -7.70 -14.22 -8.67
C ARG A 84 -8.29 -12.83 -8.95
N ASP A 85 -9.35 -12.74 -9.74
CA ASP A 85 -10.02 -11.48 -10.05
C ASP A 85 -10.93 -10.98 -8.91
N GLU A 86 -11.36 -11.87 -8.02
CA GLU A 86 -12.12 -11.54 -6.81
C GLU A 86 -11.25 -11.38 -5.55
N MET A 87 -9.92 -11.47 -5.74
CA MET A 87 -8.96 -11.23 -4.68
C MET A 87 -9.00 -9.75 -4.27
N LEU A 88 -9.27 -9.49 -2.98
CA LEU A 88 -9.22 -8.17 -2.38
C LEU A 88 -7.80 -7.88 -1.86
N ILE A 89 -7.35 -6.66 -2.10
CA ILE A 89 -6.06 -6.14 -1.64
C ILE A 89 -6.36 -4.98 -0.70
N SER A 90 -5.95 -5.11 0.57
CA SER A 90 -5.95 -4.00 1.52
C SER A 90 -4.52 -3.53 1.71
N LEU A 91 -4.28 -2.24 1.46
CA LEU A 91 -2.98 -1.62 1.61
C LEU A 91 -3.03 -0.57 2.73
N LYS A 92 -2.13 -0.72 3.71
CA LYS A 92 -1.87 0.26 4.75
C LYS A 92 -0.43 0.76 4.66
N LEU A 93 -0.24 2.06 4.62
CA LEU A 93 1.06 2.73 4.55
C LEU A 93 1.33 3.49 5.84
N GLY A 94 2.48 3.24 6.47
CA GLY A 94 3.02 4.04 7.55
C GLY A 94 3.99 5.07 6.99
N VAL A 95 3.58 6.34 6.96
CA VAL A 95 4.33 7.44 6.35
C VAL A 95 4.71 8.45 7.43
N PRO A 96 5.94 8.99 7.41
CA PRO A 96 6.35 10.02 8.36
C PRO A 96 5.52 11.29 8.25
N VAL A 97 5.54 12.08 9.32
CA VAL A 97 4.91 13.41 9.35
C VAL A 97 5.71 14.44 8.56
N LYS A 98 5.02 15.44 8.01
CA LYS A 98 5.62 16.61 7.39
C LYS A 98 6.52 17.33 8.39
N ARG A 99 7.61 17.90 7.89
CA ARG A 99 8.54 18.67 8.73
C ARG A 99 7.81 19.80 9.46
N GLY A 100 7.86 19.80 10.79
CA GLY A 100 7.22 20.83 11.61
C GLY A 100 5.73 20.62 11.89
N SER A 101 5.14 19.51 11.41
CA SER A 101 3.84 19.02 11.87
C SER A 101 4.04 17.84 12.82
N ASN A 102 3.09 17.64 13.73
CA ASN A 102 3.06 16.47 14.62
C ASN A 102 2.06 15.41 14.16
N ASP A 103 1.09 15.78 13.32
CA ASP A 103 -0.04 14.90 12.96
C ASP A 103 -0.23 14.76 11.44
N ASP A 104 0.27 15.71 10.63
CA ASP A 104 0.08 15.66 9.17
C ASP A 104 1.13 14.77 8.52
N VAL A 105 0.70 13.66 7.91
CA VAL A 105 1.55 12.78 7.11
C VAL A 105 2.07 13.48 5.85
N MET A 106 3.24 13.09 5.37
CA MET A 106 3.76 13.52 4.07
C MET A 106 2.81 13.14 2.92
N ASP A 107 2.78 13.96 1.87
CA ASP A 107 1.88 13.76 0.74
C ASP A 107 2.35 12.57 -0.12
N VAL A 108 1.45 11.61 -0.35
CA VAL A 108 1.70 10.42 -1.17
C VAL A 108 0.71 10.38 -2.33
N LYS A 109 1.21 10.25 -3.56
CA LYS A 109 0.39 9.99 -4.74
C LYS A 109 -0.06 8.55 -4.77
N LEU A 110 -1.25 8.30 -4.22
CA LEU A 110 -1.84 6.96 -4.07
C LEU A 110 -2.02 6.24 -5.41
N GLU A 111 -2.27 7.00 -6.48
CA GLU A 111 -2.36 6.49 -7.85
C GLU A 111 -1.05 5.84 -8.34
N GLU A 112 0.11 6.37 -7.93
CA GLU A 112 1.42 5.79 -8.28
C GLU A 112 1.67 4.50 -7.49
N VAL A 113 1.22 4.46 -6.24
CA VAL A 113 1.33 3.26 -5.40
C VAL A 113 0.41 2.14 -5.92
N ALA A 114 -0.82 2.47 -6.33
CA ALA A 114 -1.77 1.51 -6.86
C ALA A 114 -1.28 0.79 -8.14
N LYS A 115 -0.44 1.45 -8.94
CA LYS A 115 0.17 0.87 -10.16
C LYS A 115 1.08 -0.33 -9.87
N VAL A 116 1.59 -0.46 -8.65
CA VAL A 116 2.49 -1.55 -8.27
C VAL A 116 1.76 -2.91 -8.31
N PHE A 117 0.43 -2.93 -8.14
CA PHE A 117 -0.33 -4.17 -8.10
C PHE A 117 -0.71 -4.65 -9.51
N PRO A 118 -0.20 -5.82 -9.93
CA PRO A 118 -0.46 -6.34 -11.27
C PRO A 118 -1.86 -6.93 -11.47
N TYR A 119 -2.67 -7.12 -10.44
CA TYR A 119 -4.02 -7.71 -10.51
C TYR A 119 -4.77 -7.59 -9.17
N GLY A 120 -6.03 -8.00 -9.13
CA GLY A 120 -6.88 -7.97 -7.94
C GLY A 120 -7.71 -6.69 -7.82
N ARG A 121 -8.48 -6.59 -6.73
CA ARG A 121 -9.34 -5.46 -6.41
C ARG A 121 -8.79 -4.73 -5.19
N LEU A 122 -8.28 -3.53 -5.40
CA LEU A 122 -7.70 -2.67 -4.38
C LEU A 122 -8.81 -1.96 -3.59
N LEU A 123 -8.85 -2.22 -2.29
CA LEU A 123 -9.61 -1.47 -1.31
C LEU A 123 -8.99 -0.07 -1.11
N PRO A 124 -9.72 0.89 -0.52
CA PRO A 124 -9.15 2.21 -0.23
C PRO A 124 -7.81 2.11 0.52
N ILE A 125 -6.78 2.78 0.00
CA ILE A 125 -5.45 2.78 0.62
C ILE A 125 -5.53 3.59 1.92
N GLU A 126 -5.14 2.97 3.03
CA GLU A 126 -5.06 3.62 4.32
C GLU A 126 -3.65 4.21 4.51
N VAL A 127 -3.55 5.51 4.78
CA VAL A 127 -2.29 6.17 5.14
C VAL A 127 -2.37 6.59 6.60
N VAL A 128 -1.37 6.18 7.38
CA VAL A 128 -1.27 6.50 8.81
C VAL A 128 0.10 7.08 9.12
N VAL A 129 0.18 7.83 10.22
CA VAL A 129 1.47 8.28 10.78
C VAL A 129 2.30 7.05 11.16
N GLY A 130 3.53 6.99 10.65
CA GLY A 130 4.46 5.89 10.89
C GLY A 130 5.77 6.09 10.15
N GLY A 131 6.46 5.00 9.78
CA GLY A 131 7.71 5.07 9.03
C GLY A 131 8.85 5.74 9.80
N LEU A 132 9.83 6.29 9.07
CA LEU A 132 10.96 7.01 9.66
C LEU A 132 11.46 8.13 8.74
N SER A 133 11.69 9.32 9.29
CA SER A 133 12.50 10.37 8.65
C SER A 133 13.85 10.47 9.35
N PHE A 134 14.94 10.60 8.60
CA PHE A 134 16.28 10.64 9.16
C PHE A 134 17.24 11.47 8.30
N HIS A 135 18.32 11.97 8.89
CA HIS A 135 19.38 12.67 8.17
C HIS A 135 20.35 11.68 7.51
N THR A 136 20.67 11.89 6.24
CA THR A 136 21.66 11.12 5.48
C THR A 136 23.07 11.66 5.65
N GLY A 137 23.22 12.91 6.12
CA GLY A 137 24.51 13.60 6.22
C GLY A 137 25.14 13.95 4.87
N ARG A 138 24.38 13.87 3.77
CA ARG A 138 24.86 14.17 2.41
C ARG A 138 23.79 14.94 1.62
N ILE A 139 24.23 15.97 0.90
CA ILE A 139 23.42 16.69 -0.08
C ILE A 139 24.09 16.51 -1.44
N VAL A 140 23.44 15.82 -2.37
CA VAL A 140 23.93 15.65 -3.75
C VAL A 140 23.19 16.62 -4.66
N ARG A 141 23.71 17.84 -4.77
CA ARG A 141 23.07 18.91 -5.56
C ARG A 141 22.95 18.56 -7.04
N GLU A 142 23.87 17.76 -7.57
CA GLU A 142 23.84 17.26 -8.95
C GLU A 142 22.63 16.36 -9.22
N LEU A 143 22.07 15.73 -8.17
CA LEU A 143 20.86 14.91 -8.23
C LEU A 143 19.60 15.69 -7.80
N GLY A 144 19.75 16.98 -7.47
CA GLY A 144 18.65 17.85 -7.09
C GLY A 144 18.32 17.84 -5.59
N ASP A 145 19.18 17.27 -4.74
CA ASP A 145 18.95 17.28 -3.30
C ASP A 145 18.96 18.72 -2.75
N VAL A 146 17.95 19.04 -1.95
CA VAL A 146 17.76 20.37 -1.35
C VAL A 146 18.19 20.41 0.12
N ASP A 147 18.02 19.29 0.82
CA ASP A 147 18.51 19.05 2.18
C ASP A 147 19.07 17.61 2.29
N ASP A 148 19.43 17.20 3.51
CA ASP A 148 19.98 15.88 3.80
C ASP A 148 18.93 14.92 4.38
N MET A 149 17.63 15.19 4.20
CA MET A 149 16.60 14.33 4.76
C MET A 149 16.36 13.10 3.88
N ALA A 150 16.06 11.97 4.51
CA ALA A 150 15.55 10.78 3.87
C ALA A 150 14.24 10.37 4.51
N VAL A 151 13.42 9.66 3.73
CA VAL A 151 12.10 9.18 4.14
C VAL A 151 12.05 7.67 3.95
N CYS A 152 11.61 6.97 4.98
CA CYS A 152 11.32 5.55 4.98
C CYS A 152 9.83 5.34 5.23
N VAL A 153 9.16 4.64 4.31
CA VAL A 153 7.75 4.26 4.40
C VAL A 153 7.67 2.77 4.67
N ALA A 154 6.80 2.38 5.60
CA ALA A 154 6.42 0.99 5.82
C ALA A 154 5.11 0.68 5.10
N SER A 155 4.97 -0.52 4.54
CA SER A 155 3.74 -0.99 3.90
C SER A 155 3.30 -2.33 4.47
N CYS A 156 1.98 -2.46 4.66
CA CYS A 156 1.29 -3.71 4.97
C CYS A 156 0.30 -4.00 3.85
N VAL A 157 0.55 -5.06 3.09
CA VAL A 157 -0.32 -5.56 2.02
C VAL A 157 -1.02 -6.80 2.55
N SER A 158 -2.30 -6.67 2.85
CA SER A 158 -3.17 -7.77 3.24
C SER A 158 -3.91 -8.29 2.01
N ILE A 159 -3.97 -9.61 1.85
CA ILE A 159 -4.70 -10.26 0.76
C ILE A 159 -5.78 -11.16 1.33
N GLY A 160 -6.95 -11.11 0.73
CA GLY A 160 -8.10 -11.88 1.17
C GLY A 160 -9.26 -11.81 0.20
N TYR A 161 -10.45 -12.15 0.68
CA TYR A 161 -11.68 -12.08 -0.09
C TYR A 161 -12.88 -11.82 0.82
N ASP A 162 -14.01 -11.46 0.21
CA ASP A 162 -15.28 -11.35 0.93
C ASP A 162 -16.02 -12.70 0.90
N SER A 163 -16.20 -13.29 2.08
CA SER A 163 -16.99 -14.50 2.27
C SER A 163 -18.50 -14.28 2.22
N GLY A 164 -18.97 -13.02 2.21
CA GLY A 164 -20.38 -12.65 2.29
C GLY A 164 -21.02 -12.91 3.67
N LYS A 165 -20.29 -13.52 4.61
CA LYS A 165 -20.71 -13.70 5.99
C LYS A 165 -20.26 -12.48 6.78
N ARG A 166 -21.21 -11.65 7.22
CA ARG A 166 -20.92 -10.61 8.21
C ARG A 166 -20.56 -11.31 9.51
N SER A 167 -19.43 -10.98 10.12
CA SER A 167 -19.10 -11.47 11.46
C SER A 167 -20.24 -11.12 12.42
N GLU A 168 -20.83 -12.14 13.06
CA GLU A 168 -21.84 -11.96 14.11
C GLU A 168 -21.23 -11.52 15.47
N GLY A 169 -19.95 -11.16 15.51
CA GLY A 169 -19.27 -10.65 16.70
C GLY A 169 -19.17 -9.13 16.69
N GLY A 170 -19.57 -8.50 17.80
CA GLY A 170 -19.63 -7.04 17.94
C GLY A 170 -18.33 -6.30 17.61
N SER A 171 -18.49 -5.14 16.99
CA SER A 171 -17.58 -3.98 16.94
C SER A 171 -16.06 -4.28 17.00
N GLY A 172 -15.44 -4.45 15.82
CA GLY A 172 -14.04 -4.05 15.65
C GLY A 172 -13.14 -4.96 14.81
N THR A 173 -13.51 -6.22 14.58
CA THR A 173 -12.63 -7.16 13.87
C THR A 173 -12.90 -7.15 12.36
N LEU A 174 -11.97 -6.60 11.57
CA LEU A 174 -12.10 -6.48 10.11
C LEU A 174 -12.19 -7.83 9.39
N HIS A 175 -11.62 -8.90 9.95
CA HIS A 175 -11.54 -10.23 9.34
C HIS A 175 -11.67 -11.32 10.40
N LYS A 176 -11.90 -12.57 9.96
CA LYS A 176 -11.91 -13.74 10.84
C LYS A 176 -10.56 -13.93 11.55
N LEU A 177 -10.57 -13.96 12.87
CA LEU A 177 -9.41 -14.29 13.71
C LEU A 177 -9.30 -15.81 13.87
N TYR A 178 -8.08 -16.32 13.89
CA TYR A 178 -7.78 -17.71 14.21
C TYR A 178 -6.89 -17.73 15.45
N ASP A 179 -7.41 -18.26 16.56
CA ASP A 179 -6.60 -18.54 17.75
C ASP A 179 -6.06 -19.97 17.65
N THR A 180 -4.77 -20.14 17.92
CA THR A 180 -4.13 -21.46 17.90
C THR A 180 -4.67 -22.39 18.98
N ASN A 181 -5.26 -21.85 20.04
CA ASN A 181 -5.91 -22.64 21.10
C ASN A 181 -7.24 -23.25 20.64
N ASP A 182 -7.89 -22.70 19.62
CA ASP A 182 -9.14 -23.23 19.05
C ASP A 182 -8.88 -24.41 18.09
N CYS A 183 -7.61 -24.71 17.79
CA CYS A 183 -7.18 -25.73 16.84
C CYS A 183 -6.70 -27.03 17.51
N VAL A 184 -6.90 -27.17 18.83
CA VAL A 184 -6.50 -28.34 19.64
C VAL A 184 -7.71 -29.15 20.07
#